data_AF-A0A962HAW0-F1
#
_entry.id   AF-A0A962HAW0-F1
#
_cell.length_a   1.000
_cell.length_b   1.000
_cell.length_c   1.000
_cell.angle_alpha   90.00
_cell.angle_beta   90.00
_cell.angle_gamma   90.00
#
_symmetry.space_group_name_H-M   'P 1'
#
loop_
_entity.id
_entity.type
_entity.pdbx_description
1 polymer ?
#
loop_
_entity_poly.entity_id
_entity_poly.type
_entity_poly.pdbx_seq_one_letter_code
_entity_poly.pdbx_strand_id
1 'polypeptide(L)'
;MTTIVLCAGEASGDQLGAGLIEQLRKARPELHFVGIGGPAMRAAGMEIWFESQELAVMGLVEVLRHLPRLLRLRRDFLARIA
;
A
#
# COMPACT_ATOMS: atom_id res chain seq x y z
N MET A 1 20.08 3.27 -2.92
CA MET A 1 19.10 2.32 -2.36
C MET A 1 17.91 2.29 -3.30
N THR A 2 17.43 1.10 -3.65
CA THR A 2 16.27 0.96 -4.54
C THR A 2 15.02 0.81 -3.68
N THR A 3 14.10 1.76 -3.82
CA THR A 3 12.83 1.77 -3.09
C THR A 3 11.75 1.16 -3.98
N ILE A 4 11.00 0.20 -3.45
CA ILE A 4 9.84 -0.43 -4.10
C ILE A 4 8.58 0.07 -3.42
N VAL A 5 7.68 0.64 -4.21
CA VAL A 5 6.37 1.10 -3.73
C VAL A 5 5.33 0.03 -4.00
N LEU A 6 4.60 -0.40 -2.96
CA LEU A 6 3.54 -1.39 -3.04
C LEU A 6 2.20 -0.79 -2.60
N CYS A 7 1.11 -1.29 -3.17
CA CYS A 7 -0.24 -0.81 -2.86
C CYS A 7 -1.21 -1.98 -2.77
N ALA A 8 -1.67 -2.30 -1.56
CA ALA A 8 -2.73 -3.26 -1.29
C ALA A 8 -4.00 -2.54 -0.82
N GLY A 9 -5.08 -2.67 -1.58
CA GLY A 9 -6.39 -2.08 -1.27
C GLY A 9 -7.31 -2.96 -0.42
N GLU A 10 -6.95 -4.24 -0.24
CA GLU A 10 -7.77 -5.24 0.44
C GLU A 10 -6.90 -6.21 1.25
N ALA A 11 -7.51 -6.94 2.19
CA ALA A 11 -6.81 -7.89 3.06
C ALA A 11 -6.12 -9.03 2.29
N SER A 12 -6.70 -9.49 1.18
CA SER A 12 -6.09 -10.48 0.29
C SER A 12 -4.78 -9.95 -0.33
N GLY A 13 -4.79 -8.69 -0.76
CA GLY A 13 -3.61 -8.00 -1.30
C GLY A 13 -2.52 -7.79 -0.25
N ASP A 14 -2.90 -7.54 1.01
CA ASP A 14 -1.96 -7.40 2.13
C ASP A 14 -1.16 -8.69 2.36
N GLN A 15 -1.82 -9.85 2.35
CA GLN A 15 -1.17 -11.15 2.52
C GLN A 15 -0.21 -11.47 1.36
N LEU A 16 -0.65 -11.24 0.12
CA LEU A 16 0.20 -11.44 -1.07
C LEU A 16 1.40 -10.49 -1.07
N GLY A 17 1.18 -9.23 -0.70
CA GLY A 17 2.23 -8.22 -0.58
C GLY A 17 3.27 -8.58 0.48
N ALA A 18 2.83 -9.09 1.64
CA ALA A 18 3.72 -9.54 2.70
C ALA A 18 4.65 -10.67 2.22
N GLY A 19 4.08 -11.69 1.56
CA GLY A 19 4.86 -12.79 0.99
C GLY A 19 5.88 -12.32 -0.05
N LEU A 20 5.51 -11.36 -0.90
CA LEU A 20 6.43 -10.74 -1.85
C LEU A 20 7.60 -10.03 -1.17
N ILE A 21 7.32 -9.20 -0.15
CA ILE A 21 8.33 -8.45 0.61
C ILE A 21 9.31 -9.42 1.29
N GLU A 22 8.80 -10.48 1.92
CA GLU A 22 9.64 -11.47 2.61
C GLU A 22 10.63 -12.15 1.67
N GLN A 23 10.18 -12.58 0.48
CA GLN A 23 11.06 -13.25 -0.47
C GLN A 23 12.06 -12.28 -1.11
N LEU A 24 11.62 -11.06 -1.42
CA LEU A 24 12.51 -10.04 -1.98
C LEU A 24 13.57 -9.59 -0.96
N ARG A 25 13.23 -9.44 0.32
CA ARG A 25 14.22 -9.15 1.37
C ARG A 25 15.26 -10.25 1.53
N LYS A 26 14.86 -11.52 1.40
CA LYS A 26 15.81 -12.65 1.46
C LYS A 26 16.80 -12.60 0.29
N ALA A 27 16.33 -12.25 -0.91
CA ALA A 27 17.18 -12.17 -2.09
C ALA A 27 18.02 -10.89 -2.15
N ARG A 28 17.47 -9.76 -1.67
CA ARG A 28 17.99 -8.40 -1.84
C ARG A 28 17.69 -7.58 -0.57
N PRO A 29 18.50 -7.71 0.50
CA PRO A 29 18.24 -7.06 1.81
C PRO A 29 18.30 -5.53 1.78
N GLU A 30 18.90 -4.94 0.73
CA GLU A 30 19.06 -3.51 0.55
C GLU A 30 17.83 -2.79 -0.03
N LEU A 31 16.79 -3.54 -0.39
CA LEU A 31 15.52 -3.00 -0.88
C LEU A 31 14.73 -2.38 0.28
N HIS A 32 14.23 -1.16 0.05
CA HIS A 32 13.31 -0.49 0.96
C HIS A 32 11.89 -0.62 0.42
N PHE A 33 10.94 -0.98 1.28
CA PHE A 33 9.54 -1.16 0.87
C PHE A 33 8.69 -0.09 1.53
N VAL A 34 7.86 0.57 0.72
CA VAL A 34 6.98 1.66 1.18
C VAL A 34 5.62 1.58 0.48
N GLY A 35 4.58 2.18 1.06
CA GLY A 35 3.33 2.44 0.33
C GLY A 35 2.07 2.10 1.13
N ILE A 36 1.07 1.53 0.46
CA ILE A 36 -0.24 1.24 1.05
C ILE A 36 -0.33 -0.24 1.36
N GLY A 37 -0.59 -0.57 2.62
CA GLY A 37 -0.63 -1.96 3.07
C GLY A 37 -1.41 -2.11 4.36
N GLY A 38 -1.64 -3.36 4.75
CA GLY A 38 -2.27 -3.71 6.01
C GLY A 38 -1.25 -4.24 7.02
N PRO A 39 -1.75 -4.90 8.07
CA PRO A 39 -0.92 -5.46 9.13
C PRO A 39 0.15 -6.45 8.65
N ALA A 40 -0.13 -7.25 7.62
CA ALA A 40 0.81 -8.27 7.16
C ALA A 40 2.01 -7.65 6.44
N MET A 41 1.79 -6.68 5.55
CA MET A 41 2.90 -5.98 4.88
C MET A 41 3.73 -5.16 5.87
N ARG A 42 3.10 -4.56 6.89
CA ARG A 42 3.81 -3.90 7.99
C ARG A 42 4.72 -4.89 8.75
N ALA A 43 4.21 -6.07 9.07
CA ALA A 43 4.98 -7.12 9.75
C ALA A 43 6.15 -7.63 8.88
N ALA A 44 5.99 -7.68 7.56
CA ALA A 44 7.05 -8.03 6.62
C ALA A 44 8.18 -6.98 6.54
N GLY A 45 8.00 -5.80 7.15
CA GLY A 45 8.97 -4.71 7.21
C GLY A 45 8.75 -3.62 6.16
N MET A 46 7.54 -3.48 5.64
CA MET A 46 7.17 -2.34 4.81
C MET A 46 6.84 -1.12 5.68
N GLU A 47 7.34 0.04 5.27
CA GLU A 47 6.90 1.34 5.80
C GLU A 47 5.52 1.70 5.22
N ILE A 48 4.52 1.78 6.09
CA ILE A 48 3.15 2.07 5.66
C ILE A 48 2.92 3.58 5.63
N TRP A 49 2.67 4.11 4.43
CA TRP A 49 2.27 5.51 4.23
C TRP A 49 0.78 5.72 4.46
N PHE A 50 -0.04 4.73 4.07
CA PHE A 50 -1.49 4.75 4.24
C PHE A 50 -1.99 3.34 4.59
N GLU A 51 -2.93 3.23 5.54
CA GLU A 51 -3.54 1.96 5.89
C GLU A 51 -4.50 1.51 4.79
N SER A 52 -4.44 0.22 4.40
CA SER A 52 -5.39 -0.36 3.44
C SER A 52 -6.85 -0.23 3.86
N GLN A 53 -7.12 -0.14 5.17
CA GLN A 53 -8.45 0.11 5.74
C GLN A 53 -9.03 1.48 5.34
N GLU A 54 -8.19 2.48 5.04
CA GLU A 54 -8.67 3.77 4.54
C GLU A 54 -9.18 3.70 3.09
N LEU A 55 -8.77 2.67 2.34
CA LEU A 55 -9.22 2.42 0.96
C LEU A 55 -10.40 1.45 0.89
N ALA A 56 -10.64 0.65 1.94
CA ALA A 56 -11.72 -0.32 2.01
C ALA A 56 -13.09 0.34 2.26
N VAL A 57 -13.60 1.04 1.23
CA VAL A 57 -14.95 1.62 1.23
C VAL A 57 -15.92 0.58 0.65
N MET A 58 -16.82 0.03 1.49
CA MET A 58 -17.83 -0.94 1.08
C MET A 58 -19.15 -0.24 0.74
N GLY A 59 -19.43 -0.02 -0.56
CA GLY A 59 -20.76 0.41 -1.04
C GLY A 59 -20.73 1.58 -2.05
N LEU A 60 -21.54 1.48 -3.11
CA LEU A 60 -21.61 2.45 -4.23
C LEU A 60 -21.89 3.91 -3.78
N VAL A 61 -22.67 4.08 -2.71
CA VAL A 61 -23.04 5.39 -2.14
C VAL A 61 -21.89 6.05 -1.36
N GLU A 62 -21.00 5.24 -0.79
CA GLU A 62 -19.87 5.71 0.03
C GLU A 62 -18.65 6.02 -0.87
N VAL A 63 -18.48 5.26 -1.97
CA VAL A 63 -17.52 5.55 -3.05
C VAL A 63 -17.79 6.93 -3.68
N LEU A 64 -19.03 7.29 -3.98
CA LEU A 64 -19.37 8.60 -4.54
C LEU A 64 -19.06 9.75 -3.57
N ARG A 65 -19.20 9.52 -2.26
CA ARG A 65 -18.92 10.51 -1.22
C ARG A 65 -17.42 10.68 -0.96
N HIS A 66 -16.62 9.63 -1.16
CA HIS A 66 -15.17 9.65 -0.98
C HIS A 66 -14.36 9.86 -2.26
N LEU A 67 -15.01 9.87 -3.43
CA LEU A 67 -14.37 10.10 -4.72
C LEU A 67 -13.45 11.34 -4.77
N PRO A 68 -13.82 12.52 -4.20
CA PRO A 68 -12.92 13.68 -4.18
C PRO A 68 -11.68 13.45 -3.32
N ARG A 69 -11.81 12.68 -2.23
CA ARG A 69 -10.70 12.32 -1.33
C ARG A 69 -9.78 11.30 -2.01
N LEU A 70 -10.32 10.30 -2.70
CA LEU A 70 -9.56 9.32 -3.48
C LEU A 70 -8.76 9.98 -4.60
N LEU A 71 -9.34 10.98 -5.28
CA LEU A 71 -8.64 11.76 -6.31
C LEU A 71 -7.48 12.60 -5.72
N ARG A 72 -7.63 13.17 -4.51
CA ARG A 72 -6.49 13.83 -3.81
C ARG A 72 -5.42 12.82 -3.44
N LEU A 73 -5.80 11.69 -2.86
CA LEU A 73 -4.86 10.64 -2.43
C LEU A 73 -4.06 10.11 -3.63
N ARG A 74 -4.71 9.91 -4.78
CA ARG A 74 -4.03 9.58 -6.05
C ARG A 74 -3.02 10.67 -6.44
N ARG A 75 -3.40 11.95 -6.35
CA ARG A 75 -2.53 13.07 -6.74
C ARG A 75 -1.29 13.15 -5.84
N ASP A 76 -1.49 13.01 -4.54
CA ASP A 76 -0.43 13.09 -3.53
C ASP A 76 0.50 11.87 -3.60
N PHE A 77 -0.05 10.69 -3.90
CA PHE A 77 0.73 9.47 -4.11
C PHE A 77 1.62 9.57 -5.36
N LEU A 78 1.08 10.04 -6.49
CA LEU A 78 1.86 10.24 -7.72
C LEU A 78 2.96 11.29 -7.54
N ALA A 79 2.69 12.36 -6.79
CA ALA A 79 3.69 13.39 -6.49
C ALA A 79 4.85 12.89 -5.62
N ARG A 80 4.70 11.74 -4.95
CA ARG A 80 5.71 11.16 -4.05
C ARG A 80 6.57 10.08 -4.71
N ILE A 81 6.12 9.59 -5.87
CA ILE A 81 6.81 8.58 -6.68
C ILE A 81 7.63 9.24 -7.80
N ALA A 82 7.21 10.42 -8.26
CA ALA A 82 7.95 11.27 -9.19
C ALA A 82 9.13 11.98 -8.49
#